data_AF-A0A3D2IK01-F1
#
_entry.id   AF-A0A3D2IK01-F1
#
_cell.length_a   1.000
_cell.length_b   1.000
_cell.length_c   1.000
_cell.angle_alpha   90.00
_cell.angle_beta   90.00
_cell.angle_gamma   90.00
#
_symmetry.space_group_name_H-M   'P 1'
#
loop_
_entity.id
_entity.type
_entity.pdbx_description
1 polymer ?
#
loop_
_entity_poly.entity_id
_entity_poly.type
_entity_poly.pdbx_seq_one_letter_code
_entity_poly.pdbx_strand_id
1 'polypeptide(L)' 'MDKSTRYKIFNDPVHWFITVPKGIILRLIDHPYIQRLRRIRQLGLGYLVFPAAEHSRFSHALGALELAK' A
#
# COMPACT_ATOMS: atom_id res chain seq x y z
N MET A 1 -19.91 17.32 -4.87
CA MET A 1 -18.44 17.52 -4.90
C MET A 1 -17.78 16.17 -5.09
N ASP A 2 -17.04 16.01 -6.19
CA ASP A 2 -16.31 14.78 -6.51
C ASP A 2 -15.29 14.46 -5.39
N LYS A 3 -15.35 13.26 -4.81
CA LYS A 3 -14.41 12.82 -3.76
C LYS A 3 -13.01 12.57 -4.33
N SER A 4 -12.86 12.35 -5.65
CA SER A 4 -11.57 12.09 -6.31
C SER A 4 -10.58 13.25 -6.20
N THR A 5 -11.09 14.47 -6.00
CA THR A 5 -10.23 15.65 -5.89
C THR A 5 -9.52 15.73 -4.54
N ARG A 6 -10.05 15.10 -3.48
CA ARG A 6 -9.48 15.16 -2.12
C ARG A 6 -8.68 13.93 -1.69
N TYR A 7 -8.98 12.76 -2.25
CA TYR A 7 -8.35 11.50 -1.87
C TYR A 7 -7.82 10.76 -3.10
N LYS A 8 -6.73 10.01 -2.91
CA LYS A 8 -6.31 8.94 -3.82
C LYS A 8 -6.84 7.63 -3.27
N ILE A 9 -7.43 6.81 -4.13
CA ILE A 9 -7.98 5.50 -3.76
C ILE A 9 -7.03 4.43 -4.29
N PHE A 10 -6.64 3.49 -3.43
CA PHE A 10 -5.92 2.28 -3.81
C PHE A 10 -6.85 1.07 -3.64
N ASN A 11 -6.90 0.22 -4.66
CA ASN A 11 -7.57 -1.08 -4.53
C ASN A 11 -6.65 -2.01 -3.74
N ASP A 12 -7.20 -2.65 -2.71
CA ASP A 12 -6.49 -3.57 -1.86
C ASP A 12 -7.35 -4.83 -1.65
N PRO A 13 -6.83 -6.05 -1.88
CA PRO A 13 -7.63 -7.26 -1.77
C PRO A 13 -8.03 -7.61 -0.34
N VAL A 14 -7.40 -7.00 0.69
CA VAL A 14 -7.70 -7.27 2.11
C VAL A 14 -8.70 -6.25 2.65
N HIS A 15 -8.52 -4.96 2.33
CA HIS A 15 -9.32 -3.86 2.85
C HIS A 15 -10.30 -3.26 1.83
N TRP A 16 -10.42 -3.85 0.64
CA TRP A 16 -11.18 -3.35 -0.52
C TRP A 16 -10.65 -2.04 -1.11
N PHE A 17 -10.80 -0.94 -0.38
CA PHE A 17 -10.41 0.40 -0.81
C PHE A 17 -9.66 1.12 0.30
N ILE A 18 -8.40 1.45 0.04
CA ILE A 18 -7.57 2.27 0.91
C ILE A 18 -7.64 3.72 0.43
N THR A 19 -8.17 4.61 1.26
CA THR A 19 -8.35 6.04 0.91
C THR A 19 -7.27 6.92 1.52
N VAL A 20 -6.44 7.57 0.71
CA VAL A 20 -5.34 8.40 1.21
C VAL A 20 -5.63 9.87 0.93
N PRO A 21 -5.65 10.76 1.94
CA PRO A 21 -5.84 12.18 1.71
C PRO A 21 -4.67 12.74 0.89
N LYS A 22 -4.98 13.58 -0.11
CA LYS A 22 -3.94 14.32 -0.84
C LYS A 22 -3.25 15.28 0.15
N GLY A 23 -1.92 15.28 0.17
CA GLY A 23 -1.14 16.03 1.14
C GLY A 23 0.19 15.35 1.47
N ILE A 24 0.69 15.55 2.69
CA ILE A 24 1.99 15.00 3.11
C ILE A 24 2.03 13.47 3.06
N ILE A 25 0.96 12.80 3.47
CA ILE A 25 0.88 11.33 3.48
C ILE A 25 1.00 10.79 2.06
N LEU A 26 0.23 11.35 1.10
CA LEU A 26 0.32 10.92 -0.29
C LEU A 26 1.69 11.22 -0.91
N ARG A 27 2.31 12.37 -0.61
CA ARG A 27 3.68 12.68 -1.06
C ARG A 27 4.72 11.71 -0.50
N LEU A 28 4.57 11.28 0.76
CA LEU A 28 5.44 10.26 1.35
C LEU A 28 5.24 8.91 0.67
N ILE A 29 3.99 8.50 0.40
CA ILE A 29 3.69 7.27 -0.35
C ILE A 29 4.34 7.31 -1.73
N ASP A 30 4.25 8.43 -2.45
CA ASP A 30 4.82 8.61 -3.78
C ASP A 30 6.37 8.80 -3.76
N HIS A 31 6.99 8.98 -2.58
CA HIS A 31 8.43 9.16 -2.45
C HIS A 31 9.23 7.91 -2.88
N PRO A 32 10.38 8.04 -3.56
CA PRO A 32 11.17 6.90 -4.05
C PRO A 32 11.52 5.84 -2.98
N TYR A 33 11.76 6.27 -1.74
CA TYR A 33 12.05 5.35 -0.63
C TYR A 33 10.87 4.46 -0.25
N ILE A 34 9.63 4.98 -0.32
CA ILE A 34 8.42 4.17 -0.11
C ILE A 34 8.10 3.36 -1.37
N GLN A 35 8.23 3.94 -2.56
CA GLN A 35 8.01 3.22 -3.82
C GLN A 35 8.98 2.04 -4.02
N ARG A 36 10.19 2.09 -3.46
CA ARG A 36 11.12 0.94 -3.43
C ARG A 36 10.52 -0.30 -2.76
N LEU A 37 9.64 -0.13 -1.78
CA LEU A 37 9.03 -1.25 -1.06
C LEU A 37 8.17 -2.17 -1.95
N ARG A 38 7.77 -1.70 -3.13
CA ARG A 38 7.08 -2.53 -4.14
C ARG A 38 7.94 -3.70 -4.64
N ARG A 39 9.27 -3.57 -4.56
CA ARG A 39 10.24 -4.58 -5.04
C ARG A 39 10.75 -5.48 -3.92
N ILE A 40 10.18 -5.40 -2.72
CA ILE A 40 10.59 -6.18 -1.55
C ILE A 40 9.39 -6.98 -1.08
N ARG A 41 9.49 -8.32 -1.12
CA ARG A 41 8.46 -9.21 -0.59
C ARG A 41 8.32 -9.03 0.92
N GLN A 42 7.09 -9.12 1.42
CA GLN A 42 6.80 -9.02 2.85
C GLN A 42 7.39 -10.22 3.60
N LEU A 43 7.15 -11.44 3.10
CA LEU A 43 7.53 -12.69 3.76
C LEU A 43 8.86 -13.28 3.28
N GLY A 44 9.75 -12.48 2.68
CA GLY A 44 11.07 -12.93 2.25
C GLY A 44 11.00 -14.13 1.29
N LEU A 45 11.50 -15.29 1.72
CA LEU A 45 11.48 -16.55 0.97
C LEU A 45 10.18 -17.35 1.10
N GLY A 46 9.17 -16.84 1.81
CA GLY A 46 7.90 -17.56 2.03
C GLY A 46 7.20 -18.00 0.74
N TYR A 47 7.41 -17.29 -0.37
CA TYR A 47 6.87 -17.66 -1.69
C TYR A 47 7.38 -19.01 -2.22
N LEU A 48 8.51 -19.53 -1.70
CA LEU A 48 9.04 -20.85 -2.06
C LEU A 48 8.19 -22.00 -1.52
N VAL A 49 7.45 -21.77 -0.43
CA VAL A 49 6.54 -22.77 0.18
C VAL A 49 5.08 -22.44 -0.14
N PHE A 50 4.75 -21.15 -0.14
CA PHE A 50 3.39 -20.65 -0.38
C PHE A 50 3.39 -19.76 -1.64
N PRO A 51 3.05 -20.28 -2.83
CA PRO A 51 3.18 -19.54 -4.10
C PRO A 51 2.41 -18.22 -4.16
N ALA A 52 1.36 -18.06 -3.34
CA ALA A 52 0.59 -16.82 -3.25
C ALA A 52 1.21 -15.75 -2.32
N ALA A 53 2.26 -16.06 -1.56
CA ALA A 53 2.94 -15.16 -0.64
C ALA A 53 3.86 -14.13 -1.34
N GLU A 54 3.35 -13.52 -2.41
CA GLU A 54 4.03 -12.58 -3.30
C GLU A 54 3.80 -11.11 -2.93
N HIS A 55 2.98 -10.84 -1.91
CA HIS A 55 2.66 -9.49 -1.48
C HIS A 55 3.92 -8.71 -1.05
N SER A 56 3.95 -7.44 -1.42
CA SER A 56 5.09 -6.56 -1.17
C SER A 56 5.01 -5.87 0.19
N ARG A 57 6.14 -5.37 0.69
CA ARG A 57 6.17 -4.48 1.87
C ARG A 57 5.37 -3.19 1.63
N PHE A 58 5.21 -2.77 0.39
CA PHE A 58 4.41 -1.60 0.03
C PHE A 58 2.92 -1.82 0.31
N SER A 59 2.35 -2.94 -0.16
CA SER A 59 0.93 -3.25 0.09
C SER A 59 0.66 -3.44 1.58
N HIS A 60 1.59 -4.07 2.30
CA HIS A 60 1.49 -4.18 3.76
C HIS A 60 1.51 -2.82 4.46
N ALA A 61 2.42 -1.91 4.08
CA ALA A 61 2.48 -0.57 4.65
C ALA A 61 1.22 0.26 4.36
N LEU A 62 0.62 0.12 3.17
CA LEU A 62 -0.68 0.74 2.87
C LEU A 62 -1.79 0.18 3.75
N GLY A 63 -1.83 -1.15 3.96
CA GLY A 63 -2.80 -1.76 4.87
C GLY A 63 -2.64 -1.29 6.32
N ALA A 64 -1.40 -1.19 6.80
CA ALA A 64 -1.12 -0.62 8.13
C ALA A 64 -1.55 0.85 8.23
N LEU A 65 -1.35 1.64 7.18
CA LEU A 65 -1.87 3.01 7.10
C LEU A 65 -3.40 3.04 7.19
N GLU A 66 -4.11 2.11 6.55
CA GLU A 66 -5.58 2.03 6.64
C GLU A 66 -6.05 1.78 8.08
N LEU A 67 -5.41 0.85 8.77
CA LEU A 67 -5.78 0.47 10.14
C LEU A 67 -5.42 1.53 11.19
N ALA A 68 -4.47 2.42 10.90
CA ALA A 68 -4.02 3.48 11.81
C ALA A 68 -4.83 4.79 11.71
N LYS A 69 -5.89 4.83 10.89
CA LYS A 69 -6.73 6.00 10.69
C LYS A 69 -7.67 6.31 11.83
#